data_AF-A0A842ZXN4-F1
#
_entry.id   AF-A0A842ZXN4-F1
#
_cell.length_a   1.000
_cell.length_b   1.000
_cell.length_c   1.000
_cell.angle_alpha   90.00
_cell.angle_beta   90.00
_cell.angle_gamma   90.00
#
_symmetry.space_group_name_H-M   'P 1'
#
loop_
_entity.id
_entity.type
_entity.pdbx_description
1 polymer ?
#
loop_
_entity_poly.entity_id
_entity_poly.type
_entity_poly.pdbx_seq_one_letter_code
_entity_poly.pdbx_strand_id
1 'polypeptide(L)'
;MEDILILVVNHETVLKLLQKWNLIGSPNDEPVEKQTLMIRYNGTMYTWQNAVANTIILGSIYQWNETGQNYQLTDVLQPGKSYWMYAYHNCRLFRSAD
;
A
#
# COMPACT_ATOMS: atom_id res chain seq x y z
N MET A 1 -12.33 3.80 16.42
CA MET A 1 -11.80 2.43 16.53
C MET A 1 -11.27 2.11 15.15
N GLU A 2 -9.95 2.13 14.99
CA GLU A 2 -9.29 1.88 13.70
C GLU A 2 -9.05 0.37 13.61
N ASP A 3 -9.80 -0.31 12.75
CA ASP A 3 -9.59 -1.72 12.47
C ASP A 3 -8.34 -1.87 11.61
N ILE A 4 -7.23 -2.27 12.22
CA ILE A 4 -6.02 -2.67 11.49
C ILE A 4 -6.22 -4.14 11.07
N LEU A 5 -6.66 -4.34 9.83
CA LEU A 5 -6.85 -5.66 9.25
C LEU A 5 -5.66 -6.01 8.34
N ILE A 6 -4.67 -6.73 8.86
CA ILE A 6 -3.62 -7.35 8.03
C ILE A 6 -4.14 -8.74 7.61
N LEU A 7 -4.63 -8.85 6.37
CA LEU A 7 -4.93 -10.14 5.76
C LEU A 7 -3.85 -10.47 4.73
N VAL A 8 -3.01 -11.46 5.04
CA VAL A 8 -2.23 -12.19 4.04
C VAL A 8 -3.06 -13.42 3.67
N VAL A 9 -3.68 -13.44 2.50
CA VAL A 9 -4.45 -14.59 2.01
C VAL A 9 -3.65 -15.28 0.91
N ASN A 10 -3.17 -16.48 1.22
CA ASN A 10 -2.82 -17.59 0.30
C ASN A 10 -2.41 -17.21 -1.13
N HIS A 11 -1.11 -17.21 -1.41
CA HIS A 11 -0.46 -17.25 -2.73
C HIS A 11 -0.79 -16.13 -3.75
N GLU A 12 -1.80 -15.30 -3.50
CA GLU A 12 -2.08 -14.05 -4.22
C GLU A 12 -1.86 -12.88 -3.26
N THR A 13 -0.86 -12.04 -3.53
CA THR A 13 -0.48 -10.93 -2.64
C THR A 13 -1.48 -9.77 -2.76
N VAL A 14 -2.68 -9.94 -2.19
CA VAL A 14 -3.76 -8.95 -2.20
C VAL A 14 -4.03 -8.43 -0.80
N LEU A 15 -3.79 -7.13 -0.59
CA LEU A 15 -4.12 -6.46 0.67
C LEU A 15 -5.41 -5.66 0.53
N LYS A 16 -6.37 -5.86 1.45
CA LYS A 16 -7.56 -5.01 1.55
C LYS A 16 -7.15 -3.71 2.25
N LEU A 17 -7.40 -2.58 1.60
CA LEU A 17 -7.25 -1.26 2.21
C LEU A 17 -8.64 -0.77 2.62
N LEU A 18 -8.77 -0.38 3.88
CA LEU A 18 -9.93 0.33 4.38
C LEU A 18 -9.78 1.83 4.09
N GLN A 19 -10.90 2.55 4.07
CA GLN A 19 -10.87 4.00 4.03
C GLN A 19 -10.06 4.54 5.22
N LYS A 20 -9.23 5.56 4.95
CA LYS A 20 -8.24 6.20 5.82
C LYS A 20 -6.90 5.47 5.85
N TRP A 21 -6.23 5.52 7.00
CA TRP A 21 -4.87 5.02 7.18
C TRP A 21 -4.84 3.50 7.29
N ASN A 22 -3.92 2.90 6.55
CA ASN A 22 -3.65 1.47 6.54
C ASN A 22 -2.17 1.25 6.76
N LEU A 23 -1.86 0.25 7.59
CA LEU A 23 -0.51 -0.27 7.70
C LEU A 23 -0.31 -1.32 6.59
N ILE A 24 0.68 -1.12 5.74
CA ILE A 24 1.03 -2.00 4.62
C ILE A 24 2.46 -2.49 4.79
N GLY A 25 2.77 -3.66 4.22
CA GLY A 25 4.13 -4.20 4.17
C GLY A 25 4.32 -5.05 2.91
N SER A 26 5.56 -5.24 2.49
CA SER A 26 5.89 -6.19 1.42
C SER A 26 6.09 -7.57 2.04
N PRO A 27 5.35 -8.61 1.61
CA PRO A 27 5.63 -9.99 2.03
C PRO A 27 6.78 -10.62 1.25
N ASN A 28 7.40 -9.90 0.31
CA ASN A 28 8.50 -10.40 -0.50
C ASN A 28 9.85 -10.12 0.16
N ASP A 29 10.81 -10.97 -0.17
CA ASP A 29 12.21 -10.82 0.22
C ASP A 29 12.98 -9.80 -0.63
N GLU A 30 12.31 -9.19 -1.62
CA GLU A 30 12.87 -8.18 -2.50
C GLU A 30 12.16 -6.81 -2.35
N PRO A 31 12.89 -5.69 -2.54
CA PRO A 31 12.31 -4.36 -2.56
C PRO A 31 11.24 -4.19 -3.65
N VAL A 32 10.15 -3.50 -3.33
CA VAL A 32 9.04 -3.23 -4.26
C VAL A 32 8.88 -1.74 -4.48
N GLU A 33 9.03 -1.29 -5.72
CA GLU A 33 8.74 0.10 -6.09
C GLU A 33 7.24 0.35 -6.13
N LYS A 34 6.77 1.45 -5.53
CA LYS A 34 5.33 1.76 -5.45
C LYS A 34 4.66 1.87 -6.82
N GLN A 35 5.40 2.24 -7.87
CA GLN A 35 4.87 2.39 -9.22
C GLN A 35 4.49 1.04 -9.86
N THR A 36 5.04 -0.06 -9.35
CA THR A 36 4.66 -1.43 -9.73
C THR A 36 3.40 -1.90 -9.02
N LEU A 37 2.87 -1.13 -8.06
CA LEU A 37 1.65 -1.51 -7.36
C LEU A 37 0.42 -1.12 -8.18
N MET A 38 -0.63 -1.93 -8.06
CA MET A 38 -1.92 -1.70 -8.69
C MET A 38 -3.03 -1.63 -7.65
N ILE A 39 -4.06 -0.83 -7.93
CA ILE A 39 -5.22 -0.64 -7.04
C ILE A 39 -6.47 -1.14 -7.75
N ARG A 40 -7.22 -2.07 -7.14
CA ARG A 40 -8.58 -2.40 -7.58
C ARG A 40 -9.59 -1.59 -6.78
N TYR A 41 -10.42 -0.83 -7.48
CA TYR A 41 -11.52 -0.07 -6.90
C TYR A 41 -12.76 -0.17 -7.81
N ASN A 42 -13.92 -0.48 -7.23
CA ASN A 42 -15.19 -0.68 -7.95
C ASN A 42 -15.08 -1.62 -9.18
N GLY A 43 -14.30 -2.70 -9.05
CA GLY A 43 -14.12 -3.70 -10.12
C GLY A 43 -13.08 -3.33 -11.19
N THR A 44 -12.56 -2.11 -11.19
CA THR A 44 -11.55 -1.65 -12.15
C THR A 44 -10.15 -1.69 -11.54
N MET A 45 -9.16 -2.12 -12.33
CA MET A 45 -7.74 -2.06 -11.99
C MET A 45 -7.14 -0.71 -12.43
N TYR A 46 -6.43 -0.07 -11.52
CA TYR A 46 -5.74 1.20 -11.76
C TYR A 46 -4.24 0.99 -11.52
N THR A 47 -3.41 1.59 -12.38
CA THR A 47 -2.00 1.83 -12.07
C THR A 47 -1.91 2.76 -10.85
N TRP A 48 -0.76 2.77 -10.17
CA TRP A 48 -0.51 3.70 -9.06
C TRP A 48 -0.87 5.15 -9.43
N GLN A 49 -0.33 5.64 -10.55
CA GLN A 49 -0.58 6.99 -11.04
C GLN A 49 -2.07 7.26 -11.30
N ASN A 50 -2.79 6.34 -11.95
CA ASN A 50 -4.21 6.52 -12.23
C ASN A 50 -5.03 6.47 -10.93
N ALA A 51 -4.66 5.65 -9.96
CA ALA A 51 -5.34 5.58 -8.67
C ALA A 51 -5.21 6.88 -7.87
N VAL A 52 -4.03 7.52 -7.93
CA VAL A 52 -3.82 8.86 -7.35
C VAL A 52 -4.64 9.91 -8.10
N ALA A 53 -4.60 9.92 -9.43
CA ALA A 53 -5.33 10.88 -10.25
C ALA A 53 -6.85 10.80 -10.05
N ASN A 54 -7.38 9.60 -9.80
CA ASN A 54 -8.80 9.37 -9.52
C ASN A 54 -9.16 9.52 -8.03
N THR A 55 -8.25 10.02 -7.17
CA THR A 55 -8.49 10.22 -5.73
C THR A 55 -8.94 8.93 -5.02
N ILE A 56 -8.39 7.78 -5.41
CA ILE A 56 -8.66 6.49 -4.76
C ILE A 56 -7.69 6.31 -3.58
N ILE A 57 -6.44 6.74 -3.75
CA ILE A 57 -5.37 6.67 -2.76
C ILE A 57 -4.60 7.99 -2.69
N LEU A 58 -3.92 8.24 -1.57
CA LEU A 58 -2.88 9.25 -1.49
C LEU A 58 -1.58 8.70 -2.11
N GLY A 59 -0.92 9.45 -2.98
CA GLY A 59 0.28 9.00 -3.69
C GLY A 59 1.56 8.89 -2.84
N SER A 60 1.49 9.32 -1.58
CA SER A 60 2.58 9.31 -0.61
C SER A 60 2.49 8.09 0.30
N ILE A 61 3.62 7.41 0.51
CA ILE A 61 3.79 6.33 1.48
C ILE A 61 4.75 6.81 2.56
N TYR A 62 4.40 6.55 3.82
CA TYR A 62 5.18 7.01 4.97
C TYR A 62 5.86 5.85 5.67
N GLN A 63 7.16 5.93 5.84
CA GLN A 63 7.97 5.01 6.63
C GLN A 63 8.37 5.62 7.96
N TRP A 64 8.46 4.82 9.01
CA TRP A 64 9.08 5.25 10.26
C TRP A 64 10.60 5.20 10.14
N ASN A 65 11.27 6.34 10.32
CA ASN A 65 12.72 6.40 10.46
C ASN A 65 13.08 6.28 11.94
N GLU A 66 13.63 5.13 12.33
CA GLU A 66 14.00 4.83 13.72
C GLU A 66 15.14 5.71 14.24
N THR A 67 16.11 6.06 13.39
CA THR A 67 17.25 6.90 13.77
C THR A 67 16.83 8.33 14.03
N GLY A 68 15.99 8.88 13.15
CA GLY A 68 15.50 10.26 13.24
C GLY A 68 14.24 10.44 14.07
N GLN A 69 13.63 9.33 14.52
CA GLN A 69 12.33 9.28 15.22
C GLN A 69 11.23 10.10 14.53
N ASN A 70 11.11 9.97 13.22
CA ASN A 70 10.12 10.70 12.43
C ASN A 70 9.59 9.88 11.24
N TYR A 71 8.44 10.29 10.71
CA TYR A 71 7.93 9.74 9.45
C TYR A 71 8.59 10.39 8.25
N GLN A 72 8.99 9.58 7.28
CA GLN A 72 9.59 10.02 6.01
C GLN A 72 8.81 9.44 4.83
N LEU A 73 8.87 10.13 3.70
CA LEU A 73 8.33 9.61 2.46
C LEU A 73 9.22 8.48 1.90
N THR A 74 8.62 7.53 1.22
CA THR A 74 9.33 6.51 0.45
C THR A 74 8.58 6.16 -0.82
N ASP A 75 9.34 5.75 -1.83
CA ASP A 75 8.82 5.17 -3.06
C ASP A 75 9.11 3.66 -3.17
N VAL A 76 9.82 3.11 -2.19
CA VAL A 76 10.24 1.70 -2.17
C VAL A 76 9.83 1.05 -0.85
N LEU A 77 9.14 -0.07 -0.95
CA LEU A 77 8.79 -0.95 0.17
C LEU A 77 9.89 -1.99 0.32
N GLN A 78 10.63 -1.90 1.42
CA GLN A 78 11.69 -2.84 1.79
C GLN A 78 11.09 -4.06 2.49
N PRO A 79 11.67 -5.26 2.30
CA PRO A 79 11.31 -6.47 3.04
C PRO A 79 11.36 -6.26 4.56
N GLY A 80 10.42 -6.87 5.28
CA GLY A 80 10.36 -6.83 6.74
C GLY A 80 9.99 -5.47 7.35
N LYS A 81 9.67 -4.46 6.53
CA LYS A 81 9.24 -3.13 7.00
C LYS A 81 7.74 -2.92 6.79
N SER A 82 7.17 -2.06 7.64
CA SER A 82 5.79 -1.61 7.53
C SER A 82 5.72 -0.11 7.24
N TYR A 83 4.66 0.30 6.56
CA TYR A 83 4.47 1.62 5.99
C TYR A 83 3.03 2.08 6.17
N TRP A 84 2.82 3.38 6.30
CA TRP A 84 1.48 3.96 6.28
C TRP A 84 1.10 4.41 4.89
N MET A 85 -0.10 4.01 4.48
CA MET A 85 -0.73 4.41 3.24
C MET A 85 -2.17 4.86 3.51
N TYR A 86 -2.61 5.94 2.86
CA TYR A 86 -3.96 6.44 2.98
C TYR A 86 -4.79 6.06 1.74
N ALA A 87 -5.97 5.49 1.97
CA ALA A 87 -6.97 5.25 0.94
C ALA A 87 -8.21 6.14 1.18
N TYR A 88 -8.73 6.76 0.14
CA TYR A 88 -9.96 7.55 0.23
C TYR A 88 -11.22 6.67 0.24
N HIS A 89 -11.08 5.42 -0.22
CA HIS A 89 -12.14 4.43 -0.30
C HIS A 89 -11.63 3.05 0.07
N ASN A 90 -12.55 2.15 0.44
CA ASN A 90 -12.22 0.73 0.54
C ASN A 90 -11.79 0.20 -0.84
N CYS A 91 -10.58 -0.33 -0.94
CA CYS A 91 -10.00 -0.83 -2.18
C CYS A 91 -9.07 -2.01 -1.90
N ARG A 92 -8.40 -2.52 -2.94
CA ARG A 92 -7.44 -3.62 -2.82
C ARG A 92 -6.12 -3.24 -3.48
N LEU A 93 -5.02 -3.49 -2.79
CA LEU A 93 -3.66 -3.29 -3.26
C LEU A 93 -3.09 -4.60 -3.77
N PHE A 94 -2.44 -4.54 -4.94
CA PHE A 94 -1.80 -5.65 -5.63
C PHE A 94 -0.37 -5.26 -5.98
N ARG A 95 0.54 -6.24 -6.00
CA ARG A 95 1.80 -6.11 -6.75
C ARG A 95 1.53 -6.42 -8.22
N SER A 96 2.07 -5.66 -9.18
CA SER A 96 1.92 -6.03 -10.60
C SER A 96 2.66 -7.33 -10.91
N ALA A 97 2.01 -8.18 -11.70
CA ALA A 97 2.38 -9.53 -12.12
C ALA A 97 2.33 -10.58 -10.99
N ASP A 98 1.11 -11.11 -10.78
CA ASP A 98 0.72 -12.40 -11.37
C ASP A 98 -0.57 -12.22 -12.20
#